data_AF-A0A661B172-F1
#
_entry.id   AF-A0A661B172-F1
#
_cell.length_a   1.000
_cell.length_b   1.000
_cell.length_c   1.000
_cell.angle_alpha   90.00
_cell.angle_beta   90.00
_cell.angle_gamma   90.00
#
_symmetry.space_group_name_H-M   'P 1'
#
loop_
_entity.id
_entity.type
_entity.pdbx_description
1 polymer ?
#
loop_
_entity_poly.entity_id
_entity_poly.type
_entity_poly.pdbx_seq_one_letter_code
_entity_poly.pdbx_strand_id
1 'polypeptide(L)'
;MPYLVRKKIKTSGEIMRRFVFLAVAFILMFSSSANAKKSGKLSVGAKMSVYDPPGDASSTLLFEVVAKYWVSTKVTTELSVGWTQYKESGENVTLMPIQLNAEFHPLGRISFDPYCGGGIGA
;
A
#
# COMPACT_ATOMS: atom_id res chain seq x y z
N MET A 1 -17.64 55.33 8.94
CA MET A 1 -18.59 54.21 8.69
C MET A 1 -17.78 52.96 8.34
N PRO A 2 -17.74 51.91 9.18
CA PRO A 2 -16.99 50.69 8.87
C PRO A 2 -17.89 49.65 8.16
N TYR A 3 -17.39 49.10 7.05
CA TYR A 3 -18.05 48.01 6.31
C TYR A 3 -17.73 46.66 6.98
N LEU A 4 -18.75 46.04 7.58
CA LEU A 4 -18.69 44.67 8.09
C LEU A 4 -18.79 43.67 6.92
N VAL A 5 -17.66 43.07 6.56
CA VAL A 5 -17.60 41.95 5.61
C VAL A 5 -18.09 40.67 6.31
N ARG A 6 -19.37 40.29 6.09
CA ARG A 6 -19.89 38.98 6.51
C ARG A 6 -19.22 37.87 5.70
N LYS A 7 -18.31 37.11 6.31
CA LYS A 7 -17.90 35.79 5.83
C LYS A 7 -19.13 34.86 5.88
N LYS A 8 -19.67 34.47 4.73
CA LYS A 8 -20.63 33.35 4.63
C LYS A 8 -19.90 32.07 5.01
N ILE A 9 -20.19 31.57 6.21
CA ILE A 9 -19.77 30.24 6.67
C ILE A 9 -20.46 29.22 5.75
N LYS A 10 -19.68 28.57 4.90
CA LYS A 10 -20.16 27.54 3.97
C LYS A 10 -20.74 26.39 4.80
N THR A 11 -22.00 26.11 4.58
CA THR A 11 -22.90 25.29 5.38
C THR A 11 -22.32 23.88 5.59
N SER A 12 -21.99 23.54 6.85
CA SER A 12 -21.43 22.25 7.32
C SER A 12 -22.15 21.01 6.76
N GLY A 13 -23.44 21.12 6.45
CA GLY A 13 -24.26 20.03 5.89
C GLY A 13 -23.85 19.53 4.50
N GLU A 14 -23.27 20.37 3.63
CA GLU A 14 -22.77 19.94 2.31
C GLU A 14 -21.53 19.05 2.44
N ILE A 15 -20.64 19.40 3.37
CA ILE A 15 -19.40 18.66 3.63
C ILE A 15 -19.74 17.31 4.26
N MET A 16 -20.62 17.31 5.27
CA MET A 16 -21.10 16.08 5.92
C MET A 16 -21.83 15.16 4.93
N ARG A 17 -22.66 15.70 4.02
CA ARG A 17 -23.26 14.92 2.93
C ARG A 17 -22.21 14.27 2.04
N ARG A 18 -21.16 14.99 1.62
CA ARG A 18 -20.07 14.43 0.79
C ARG A 18 -19.31 13.32 1.51
N PHE A 19 -19.02 13.47 2.80
CA PHE A 19 -18.40 12.42 3.61
C PHE A 19 -19.30 11.19 3.77
N VAL A 20 -20.59 11.38 3.98
CA VAL A 20 -21.56 10.28 4.05
C VAL A 20 -21.67 9.57 2.69
N PHE A 21 -21.68 10.29 1.57
CA PHE A 21 -21.66 9.68 0.23
C PHE A 21 -20.37 8.90 -0.02
N LEU A 22 -19.21 9.40 0.40
CA LEU A 22 -17.94 8.67 0.32
C LEU A 22 -17.96 7.41 1.19
N ALA A 23 -18.47 7.50 2.43
CA ALA A 23 -18.59 6.36 3.32
C ALA A 23 -19.56 5.29 2.79
N VAL A 24 -20.70 5.70 2.23
CA VAL A 24 -21.67 4.78 1.61
C VAL A 24 -21.10 4.14 0.34
N ALA A 25 -20.42 4.92 -0.51
CA ALA A 25 -19.75 4.38 -1.70
C ALA A 25 -18.65 3.38 -1.30
N PHE A 26 -17.89 3.68 -0.25
CA PHE A 26 -16.91 2.77 0.32
C PHE A 26 -17.59 1.48 0.78
N ILE A 27 -18.61 1.55 1.64
CA ILE A 27 -19.34 0.38 2.14
C ILE A 27 -19.91 -0.47 0.99
N LEU A 28 -20.53 0.16 -0.02
CA LEU A 28 -21.07 -0.55 -1.18
C LEU A 28 -19.99 -1.26 -2.02
N MET A 29 -18.79 -0.68 -2.13
CA MET A 29 -17.64 -1.35 -2.77
C MET A 29 -17.16 -2.58 -1.98
N PHE A 30 -17.26 -2.57 -0.65
CA PHE A 30 -16.90 -3.72 0.18
C PHE A 30 -17.98 -4.80 0.20
N SER A 31 -19.26 -4.44 0.17
CA SER A 31 -20.40 -5.39 0.19
C SER A 31 -20.52 -6.24 -1.08
N SER A 32 -19.99 -5.78 -2.23
CA SER A 32 -20.01 -6.56 -3.49
C SER A 32 -19.07 -7.78 -3.48
N SER A 33 -18.25 -7.94 -2.44
CA SER A 33 -17.17 -8.94 -2.38
C SER A 33 -17.60 -10.26 -1.74
N ALA A 34 -18.87 -10.40 -1.33
CA ALA A 34 -19.36 -11.51 -0.50
C ALA A 34 -19.37 -12.90 -1.18
N ASN A 35 -19.04 -13.00 -2.47
CA ASN A 35 -19.05 -14.26 -3.21
C ASN A 35 -17.76 -14.47 -4.01
N ALA A 36 -16.65 -14.71 -3.32
CA ALA A 36 -15.43 -15.22 -3.94
C ALA A 36 -15.14 -16.64 -3.43
N LYS A 37 -15.67 -17.64 -4.16
CA LYS A 37 -15.33 -19.05 -4.02
C LYS A 37 -13.79 -19.24 -4.14
N LYS A 38 -13.23 -20.01 -3.20
CA LYS A 38 -11.81 -20.41 -3.04
C LYS A 38 -10.82 -19.26 -2.91
N SER A 39 -10.42 -19.01 -1.67
CA SER A 39 -9.26 -18.17 -1.37
C SER A 39 -8.38 -18.86 -0.34
N GLY A 40 -7.08 -18.91 -0.62
CA GLY A 40 -6.10 -19.75 0.09
C GLY A 40 -5.02 -20.24 -0.86
N LYS A 41 -4.42 -19.34 -1.64
CA LYS A 41 -3.23 -19.66 -2.43
C LYS A 41 -2.04 -18.96 -1.79
N LEU A 42 -1.00 -19.75 -1.53
CA LEU A 42 0.32 -19.27 -1.11
C LEU A 42 1.21 -19.25 -2.35
N SER A 43 1.88 -18.14 -2.58
CA SER A 43 2.89 -17.99 -3.63
C SER A 43 4.18 -17.53 -2.99
N VAL A 44 5.29 -18.16 -3.34
CA VAL A 44 6.63 -17.74 -2.92
C VAL A 44 7.40 -17.32 -4.16
N GLY A 45 8.13 -16.22 -4.07
CA GLY A 45 8.92 -15.67 -5.16
C GLY A 45 10.14 -14.91 -4.64
N ALA A 46 10.94 -14.44 -5.59
CA ALA A 46 12.05 -13.52 -5.32
C ALA A 46 11.90 -12.30 -6.24
N LYS A 47 12.21 -11.12 -5.72
CA LYS A 47 12.27 -9.86 -6.48
C LYS A 47 13.62 -9.20 -6.25
N MET A 48 14.09 -8.48 -7.26
CA MET A 48 15.27 -7.65 -7.18
C MET A 48 14.84 -6.23 -7.51
N SER A 49 15.17 -5.29 -6.63
CA SER A 49 14.84 -3.87 -6.77
C SER A 49 16.09 -3.03 -6.63
N VAL A 50 16.08 -1.84 -7.24
CA VAL A 50 17.12 -0.85 -7.04
C VAL A 50 16.75 -0.08 -5.77
N TYR A 51 17.58 -0.20 -4.75
CA TYR A 51 17.45 0.51 -3.48
C TYR A 51 18.35 1.73 -3.47
N ASP A 52 17.83 2.85 -3.00
CA ASP A 52 18.58 4.08 -2.81
C ASP A 52 18.89 4.24 -1.32
N PRO A 53 20.07 3.79 -0.85
CA PRO A 53 20.41 3.81 0.56
C PRO A 53 20.69 5.24 1.04
N PRO A 54 20.43 5.56 2.32
CA PRO A 54 20.94 6.80 2.90
C PRO A 54 22.48 6.76 2.95
N GLY A 55 23.13 7.88 2.61
CA GLY A 55 24.59 8.05 2.73
C GLY A 55 25.32 8.22 1.40
N ASP A 56 26.63 7.93 1.41
CA ASP A 56 27.54 8.18 0.28
C ASP A 56 27.50 7.10 -0.81
N ALA A 57 26.75 6.02 -0.60
CA ALA A 57 26.60 4.97 -1.59
C ALA A 57 25.59 5.36 -2.67
N SER A 58 25.98 5.21 -3.94
CA SER A 58 25.02 5.22 -5.05
C SER A 58 24.07 4.03 -4.95
N SER A 59 22.94 4.10 -5.67
CA SER A 59 21.94 3.02 -5.83
C SER A 59 22.53 1.61 -5.75
N THR A 60 22.03 0.80 -4.82
CA THR A 60 22.44 -0.60 -4.60
C THR A 60 21.32 -1.55 -5.00
N LEU A 61 21.64 -2.84 -5.15
CA LEU A 61 20.64 -3.87 -5.42
C LEU A 61 20.10 -4.42 -4.09
N LEU A 62 18.77 -4.49 -3.99
CA LEU A 62 18.05 -5.14 -2.91
C LEU A 62 17.44 -6.43 -3.44
N PHE A 63 17.83 -7.55 -2.85
CA PHE A 63 17.26 -8.86 -3.14
C PHE A 63 16.23 -9.19 -2.08
N GLU A 64 15.01 -9.53 -2.48
CA GLU A 64 13.92 -9.83 -1.55
C GLU A 64 13.28 -11.17 -1.87
N VAL A 65 13.12 -12.00 -0.83
CA VAL A 65 12.26 -13.17 -0.87
C VAL A 65 10.87 -12.73 -0.44
N VAL A 66 9.85 -13.14 -1.18
CA VAL A 66 8.48 -12.66 -1.02
C VAL A 66 7.54 -13.85 -0.88
N ALA A 67 6.76 -13.86 0.19
CA ALA A 67 5.67 -14.79 0.41
C ALA A 67 4.34 -14.03 0.32
N LYS A 68 3.53 -14.34 -0.70
CA LYS A 68 2.18 -13.78 -0.88
C LYS A 68 1.13 -14.79 -0.47
N TYR A 69 0.20 -14.39 0.38
CA TYR A 69 -0.97 -15.17 0.76
C TYR A 69 -2.25 -14.49 0.29
N TRP A 70 -3.04 -15.20 -0.50
CA TRP A 70 -4.28 -14.65 -1.05
C TRP A 70 -5.38 -14.87 -0.03
N VAL A 71 -5.78 -13.78 0.62
CA VAL A 71 -6.88 -13.76 1.60
C VAL A 71 -8.22 -13.74 0.88
N SER A 72 -8.31 -13.02 -0.24
CA SER A 72 -9.49 -12.99 -1.12
C SER A 72 -9.10 -12.68 -2.57
N THR A 73 -10.06 -12.73 -3.51
CA THR A 73 -9.86 -12.27 -4.91
C THR A 73 -9.50 -10.79 -5.01
N LYS A 74 -9.81 -10.00 -3.97
CA LYS A 74 -9.52 -8.58 -3.89
C LYS A 74 -8.40 -8.22 -2.91
N VAL A 75 -7.98 -9.14 -2.03
CA VAL A 75 -7.06 -8.84 -0.93
C VAL A 75 -5.95 -9.87 -0.86
N THR A 76 -4.71 -9.39 -0.87
CA THR A 76 -3.53 -10.23 -0.71
C THR A 76 -2.64 -9.65 0.37
N THR A 77 -2.07 -10.51 1.21
CA THR A 77 -1.01 -10.13 2.13
C THR A 77 0.33 -10.59 1.57
N GLU A 78 1.34 -9.75 1.67
CA GLU A 78 2.70 -10.01 1.22
C GLU A 78 3.65 -9.83 2.40
N LEU A 79 4.44 -10.86 2.70
CA LEU A 79 5.60 -10.76 3.57
C LEU A 79 6.85 -10.74 2.68
N SER A 80 7.71 -9.73 2.79
CA SER A 80 9.02 -9.71 2.14
C SER A 80 10.15 -9.63 3.16
N VAL A 81 11.23 -10.37 2.88
CA VAL A 81 12.48 -10.30 3.61
C VAL A 81 13.57 -10.01 2.60
N GLY A 82 14.21 -8.85 2.78
CA GLY A 82 15.26 -8.35 1.91
C GLY A 82 16.66 -8.56 2.46
N TRP A 83 17.63 -8.45 1.58
CA TRP A 83 19.04 -8.33 1.90
C TRP A 83 19.72 -7.40 0.90
N THR A 84 20.48 -6.44 1.42
CA THR A 84 21.36 -5.59 0.63
C THR A 84 22.60 -5.18 1.44
N GLN A 85 23.66 -4.81 0.73
CA GLN A 85 24.88 -4.28 1.30
C GLN A 85 25.23 -2.98 0.60
N TYR A 86 25.61 -1.98 1.39
CA TYR A 86 26.04 -0.68 0.88
C TYR A 86 27.09 -0.07 1.81
N LYS A 87 27.71 1.02 1.37
CA LYS A 87 28.71 1.75 2.16
C LYS A 87 28.07 2.99 2.78
N GLU A 88 28.27 3.16 4.08
CA GLU A 88 27.84 4.35 4.82
C GLU A 88 29.05 4.88 5.58
N SER A 89 29.47 6.13 5.30
CA SER A 89 30.65 6.75 5.93
C SER A 89 31.95 5.93 5.85
N GLY A 90 32.13 5.13 4.79
CA GLY A 90 33.30 4.27 4.59
C GLY A 90 33.21 2.87 5.22
N GLU A 91 32.15 2.58 5.98
CA GLU A 91 31.90 1.26 6.56
C GLU A 91 30.90 0.47 5.70
N ASN A 92 31.05 -0.87 5.66
CA ASN A 92 30.09 -1.74 4.97
C ASN A 92 28.91 -2.03 5.89
N VAL A 93 27.73 -1.55 5.51
CA VAL A 93 26.47 -1.79 6.21
C VAL A 93 25.70 -2.89 5.47
N THR A 94 25.21 -3.86 6.24
CA THR A 94 24.25 -4.87 5.73
C THR A 94 22.87 -4.52 6.26
N LEU A 95 21.93 -4.30 5.36
CA LEU A 95 20.53 -4.02 5.68
C LEU A 95 19.68 -5.23 5.30
N MET A 96 18.80 -5.64 6.20
CA MET A 96 17.86 -6.75 6.00
C MET A 96 16.44 -6.28 6.30
N PRO A 97 15.76 -5.61 5.35
CA PRO A 97 14.43 -5.08 5.61
C PRO A 97 13.42 -6.22 5.66
N ILE A 98 12.54 -6.20 6.66
CA ILE A 98 11.41 -7.13 6.78
C ILE A 98 10.13 -6.32 6.62
N GLN A 99 9.29 -6.66 5.65
CA GLN A 99 8.08 -5.91 5.35
C GLN A 99 6.85 -6.81 5.35
N LEU A 100 5.78 -6.32 5.93
CA LEU A 100 4.45 -6.90 5.82
C LEU A 100 3.54 -5.90 5.12
N ASN A 101 3.10 -6.26 3.93
CA ASN A 101 2.28 -5.45 3.03
C ASN A 101 0.90 -6.08 2.84
N ALA A 102 -0.10 -5.23 2.64
CA ALA A 102 -1.43 -5.62 2.18
C ALA A 102 -1.71 -4.97 0.83
N GLU A 103 -2.15 -5.76 -0.14
CA GLU A 103 -2.48 -5.37 -1.50
C GLU A 103 -4.00 -5.49 -1.72
N PHE A 104 -4.60 -4.42 -2.24
CA PHE A 104 -5.99 -4.37 -2.68
C PHE A 104 -6.09 -4.34 -4.20
N HIS A 105 -6.90 -5.25 -4.74
CA HIS A 105 -7.12 -5.48 -6.16
C HIS A 105 -8.56 -5.07 -6.53
N PRO A 106 -8.81 -3.81 -6.95
CA PRO A 106 -10.17 -3.28 -7.16
C PRO A 106 -10.99 -4.05 -8.20
N LEU A 107 -10.35 -4.53 -9.27
CA LEU A 107 -11.00 -5.27 -10.35
C LEU A 107 -11.02 -6.79 -10.12
N GLY A 108 -10.44 -7.24 -9.00
CA GLY A 108 -10.07 -8.64 -8.81
C GLY A 108 -8.90 -9.06 -9.71
N ARG A 109 -8.25 -10.17 -9.34
CA ARG A 109 -7.08 -10.66 -10.06
C ARG A 109 -7.45 -11.22 -11.44
N ILE A 110 -7.17 -10.44 -12.49
CA ILE A 110 -7.28 -10.81 -13.91
C ILE A 110 -5.90 -10.66 -14.59
N SER A 111 -5.77 -10.91 -15.91
CA SER A 111 -4.47 -10.80 -16.61
C SER A 111 -3.79 -9.43 -16.49
N PHE A 112 -4.58 -8.36 -16.41
CA PHE A 112 -4.13 -7.02 -16.05
C PHE A 112 -4.70 -6.67 -14.67
N ASP A 113 -3.85 -6.74 -13.66
CA ASP A 113 -4.26 -6.63 -12.26
C ASP A 113 -3.65 -5.38 -11.62
N PRO A 114 -4.25 -4.19 -11.81
CA PRO A 114 -3.81 -3.00 -11.11
C PRO A 114 -4.15 -3.18 -9.63
N TYR A 115 -3.15 -3.01 -8.77
CA TYR A 115 -3.31 -3.09 -7.33
C TYR A 115 -2.69 -1.86 -6.66
N CYS A 116 -3.23 -1.51 -5.51
CA CYS A 116 -2.60 -0.57 -4.59
C CYS A 116 -2.36 -1.29 -3.27
N GLY A 117 -1.28 -0.94 -2.60
CA GLY A 117 -0.92 -1.58 -1.35
C GLY A 117 -0.20 -0.65 -0.42
N GLY A 118 -0.21 -1.02 0.84
CA GLY A 118 0.52 -0.35 1.91
C GLY A 118 0.91 -1.36 2.96
N GLY A 119 1.93 -1.04 3.73
CA GLY A 119 2.44 -1.96 4.73
C GLY A 119 3.33 -1.28 5.74
N ILE A 120 3.89 -2.13 6.59
CA ILE A 120 4.84 -1.76 7.63
C ILE A 120 6.12 -2.55 7.40
N GLY A 121 7.25 -1.92 7.70
CA GLY A 121 8.56 -2.56 7.62
C GLY A 121 9.42 -2.23 8.83
N ALA A 122 10.37 -3.13 9.10
CA ALA A 122 11.45 -2.98 10.06
C ALA A 122 12.80 -3.13 9.36
#